data_AF-A0A8X8ADI5-F1
#
_entry.id   AF-A0A8X8ADI5-F1
#
_cell.length_a   1.000
_cell.length_b   1.000
_cell.length_c   1.000
_cell.angle_alpha   90.00
_cell.angle_beta   90.00
_cell.angle_gamma   90.00
#
_symmetry.space_group_name_H-M   'P 1'
#
loop_
_entity.id
_entity.type
_entity.pdbx_description
1 polymer ?
#
loop_
_entity_poly.entity_id
_entity_poly.type
_entity_poly.pdbx_seq_one_letter_code
_entity_poly.pdbx_strand_id
1 'polypeptide(L)'
;MEDDTGVKSGIVIGLLQNRAKEVGMAGFDLRSASLHLSQYSETSSSYQNTKSLLQFYGPVVVVVPPNKYAPDGLVGISELVLMACGCFDDTKVVAGKHLIL
;
A
#
# COMPACT_ATOMS: atom_id res chain seq x y z
N MET A 1 -21.93 17.04 20.05
CA MET A 1 -20.57 16.61 19.69
C MET A 1 -20.52 15.14 20.00
N GLU A 2 -20.84 14.31 19.00
CA GLU A 2 -20.72 12.87 19.12
C GLU A 2 -19.24 12.56 18.92
N ASP A 3 -18.61 12.00 19.95
CA ASP A 3 -17.31 11.34 19.84
C ASP A 3 -17.49 10.16 18.88
N ASP A 4 -17.37 10.44 17.58
CA ASP A 4 -17.03 9.41 16.61
C ASP A 4 -15.62 8.97 16.95
N THR A 5 -15.55 8.04 17.90
CA THR A 5 -14.35 7.25 18.19
C THR A 5 -14.18 6.31 17.01
N GLY A 6 -13.99 6.91 15.83
CA GLY A 6 -13.97 6.26 14.55
C GLY A 6 -12.91 5.18 14.64
N VAL A 7 -13.35 3.94 14.54
CA VAL A 7 -12.47 2.78 14.65
C VAL A 7 -11.39 2.96 13.59
N LYS A 8 -10.17 3.33 14.00
CA LYS A 8 -9.03 3.45 13.10
C LYS A 8 -8.94 2.16 12.28
N SER A 9 -8.81 2.31 10.97
CA SER A 9 -8.68 1.18 10.04
C SER A 9 -7.59 0.22 10.53
N GLY A 10 -7.83 -1.09 10.50
CA GLY A 10 -6.83 -2.09 10.87
C GLY A 10 -5.89 -2.45 9.72
N ILE A 11 -5.90 -1.67 8.64
CA ILE A 11 -5.30 -2.06 7.36
C ILE A 11 -3.87 -1.53 7.24
N VAL A 12 -2.96 -2.43 6.89
CA VAL A 12 -1.58 -2.13 6.48
C VAL A 12 -1.48 -2.28 4.97
N ILE A 13 -0.92 -1.29 4.26
CA ILE A 13 -0.77 -1.33 2.80
C ILE A 13 0.71 -1.35 2.41
N GLY A 14 1.10 -2.30 1.57
CA GLY A 14 2.35 -2.29 0.82
C GLY A 14 2.12 -1.79 -0.61
N LEU A 15 3.02 -0.94 -1.11
CA LEU A 15 3.03 -0.47 -2.50
C LEU A 15 4.37 -0.82 -3.16
N LEU A 16 4.31 -1.37 -4.37
CA LEU A 16 5.46 -1.61 -5.22
C LEU A 16 5.20 -1.07 -6.61
N GLN A 17 6.13 -0.28 -7.14
CA GLN A 17 6.01 0.30 -8.47
C GLN A 17 7.16 -0.16 -9.38
N ASN A 18 6.83 -0.46 -10.64
CA ASN A 18 7.82 -0.74 -11.67
C ASN A 18 8.17 0.52 -12.50
N ARG A 19 9.18 0.39 -13.38
CA ARG A 19 9.63 1.51 -14.23
C ARG A 19 8.58 1.99 -15.24
N ALA A 20 7.59 1.16 -15.57
CA ALA A 20 6.48 1.49 -16.46
C ALA A 20 5.32 2.20 -15.73
N LYS A 21 5.50 2.55 -14.45
CA LYS A 21 4.47 3.13 -13.59
C LYS A 21 3.28 2.20 -13.32
N GLU A 22 3.45 0.90 -13.45
CA GLU A 22 2.49 -0.03 -12.87
C GLU A 22 2.78 -0.17 -11.38
N VAL A 23 1.71 -0.11 -10.60
CA VAL A 23 1.73 -0.16 -9.15
C VAL A 23 0.97 -1.42 -8.71
N GLY A 24 1.66 -2.28 -7.98
CA GLY A 24 1.07 -3.35 -7.18
C GLY A 24 0.78 -2.84 -5.78
N MET A 25 -0.41 -3.11 -5.28
CA MET A 25 -0.86 -2.79 -3.93
C MET A 25 -1.30 -4.08 -3.24
N ALA A 26 -0.82 -4.28 -2.01
CA ALA A 26 -1.26 -5.33 -1.11
C ALA A 26 -1.75 -4.70 0.20
N GLY A 27 -3.03 -4.83 0.50
CA GLY A 27 -3.65 -4.37 1.74
C GLY A 27 -4.01 -5.55 2.63
N PHE A 28 -3.48 -5.60 3.84
CA PHE A 28 -3.81 -6.63 4.81
C PHE A 28 -4.60 -6.01 5.96
N ASP A 29 -5.85 -6.47 6.16
CA ASP A 29 -6.68 -6.08 7.29
C ASP A 29 -6.38 -6.98 8.49
N LEU A 30 -5.77 -6.40 9.52
CA LEU A 30 -5.40 -7.11 10.74
C LEU A 30 -6.61 -7.63 11.53
N ARG A 31 -7.81 -7.05 11.32
CA ARG A 31 -9.02 -7.40 12.07
C ARG A 31 -9.73 -8.61 11.47
N SER A 32 -9.87 -8.61 10.16
CA SER A 32 -10.54 -9.69 9.42
C SER A 32 -9.57 -10.76 8.92
N ALA A 33 -8.26 -10.53 9.02
CA ALA A 33 -7.21 -11.34 8.42
C ALA A 33 -7.39 -11.52 6.89
N SER A 34 -7.93 -10.49 6.21
CA SER A 34 -8.12 -10.48 4.76
C SER A 34 -6.94 -9.84 4.03
N LEU A 35 -6.64 -10.35 2.83
CA LEU A 35 -5.67 -9.79 1.91
C LEU A 35 -6.37 -9.25 0.66
N HIS A 36 -6.18 -7.97 0.38
CA HIS A 36 -6.67 -7.28 -0.80
C HIS A 36 -5.50 -6.97 -1.72
N LEU A 37 -5.60 -7.41 -2.97
CA LEU A 37 -4.58 -7.18 -3.99
C LEU A 37 -5.16 -6.31 -5.10
N SER A 38 -4.38 -5.35 -5.57
CA SER A 38 -4.78 -4.49 -6.68
C SER A 38 -3.57 -4.12 -7.51
N GLN A 39 -3.73 -4.12 -8.83
CA GLN A 39 -2.73 -3.68 -9.78
C GLN A 39 -3.34 -2.61 -10.67
N TYR A 40 -2.65 -1.50 -10.85
CA TYR A 40 -3.10 -0.39 -11.69
C TYR A 40 -1.91 0.38 -12.25
N SER A 41 -2.13 1.05 -13.38
CA SER A 41 -1.12 1.94 -13.97
C SER A 41 -1.31 3.37 -13.45
N GLU A 42 -0.22 4.04 -13.15
CA GLU A 42 -0.17 5.48 -12.90
C GLU A 42 0.19 6.22 -14.19
N THR A 43 -0.73 7.04 -14.68
CA THR A 43 -0.55 7.79 -15.94
C THR A 43 0.28 9.07 -15.75
N SER A 44 0.36 9.56 -14.51
CA SER A 44 0.99 10.85 -14.15
C SER A 44 2.00 10.68 -13.02
N SER A 45 2.86 11.68 -12.80
CA SER A 45 3.72 11.77 -11.60
C SER A 45 2.96 12.22 -10.35
N SER A 46 1.67 12.54 -10.47
CA SER A 46 0.84 12.99 -9.34
C SER A 46 0.24 11.86 -8.48
N TYR A 47 0.35 10.61 -8.93
CA TYR A 47 -0.11 9.38 -8.23
C TYR A 47 -1.57 9.43 -7.76
N GLN A 48 -2.50 9.84 -8.63
CA GLN A 48 -3.90 10.07 -8.24
C GLN A 48 -4.67 8.78 -7.97
N ASN A 49 -4.34 7.70 -8.68
CA ASN A 49 -4.97 6.40 -8.45
C ASN A 49 -4.56 5.86 -7.08
N THR A 50 -3.27 5.94 -6.77
CA THR A 50 -2.70 5.57 -5.47
C THR A 50 -3.34 6.38 -4.35
N LYS A 51 -3.42 7.71 -4.48
CA LYS A 51 -4.05 8.57 -3.46
C LYS A 51 -5.51 8.24 -3.22
N SER A 52 -6.28 8.01 -4.29
CA SER A 52 -7.70 7.63 -4.18
C SER A 52 -7.87 6.31 -3.44
N LEU A 53 -7.03 5.31 -3.71
CA LEU A 53 -7.06 4.01 -3.00
C LEU A 53 -6.67 4.14 -1.53
N LEU A 54 -5.64 4.94 -1.22
CA LEU A 54 -5.23 5.19 0.15
C LEU A 54 -6.33 5.89 0.95
N GLN A 55 -7.04 6.85 0.35
CA GLN A 55 -8.21 7.49 0.97
C GLN A 55 -9.35 6.50 1.20
N PHE A 56 -9.59 5.59 0.25
CA PHE A 56 -10.63 4.57 0.35
C PHE A 56 -10.36 3.57 1.49
N TYR A 57 -9.13 3.04 1.59
CA TYR A 57 -8.78 2.07 2.63
C TYR A 57 -8.43 2.70 3.99
N GLY A 58 -8.02 3.97 4.00
CA GLY A 58 -7.59 4.70 5.19
C GLY A 58 -6.55 3.95 6.03
N PRO A 59 -5.44 3.44 5.45
CA PRO A 59 -4.52 2.55 6.14
C PRO A 59 -3.84 3.21 7.34
N VAL A 60 -3.52 2.42 8.35
CA VAL A 60 -2.72 2.88 9.51
C VAL A 60 -1.24 2.99 9.19
N VAL A 61 -0.75 2.12 8.29
CA VAL A 61 0.66 2.06 7.89
C VAL A 61 0.74 1.86 6.39
N VAL A 62 1.63 2.61 5.74
CA VAL A 62 2.01 2.36 4.34
C VAL A 62 3.48 1.98 4.27
N VAL A 63 3.76 0.86 3.62
CA VAL A 63 5.08 0.28 3.47
C VAL A 63 5.54 0.43 2.02
N VAL A 64 6.71 1.02 1.80
CA VAL A 64 7.28 1.23 0.46
C VAL A 64 8.77 0.88 0.42
N PRO A 65 9.33 0.54 -0.76
CA PRO A 65 10.77 0.34 -0.91
C PRO A 65 11.56 1.64 -0.61
N PRO A 66 12.87 1.58 -0.28
CA PRO A 66 13.68 2.74 0.10
C PRO A 66 14.08 3.62 -1.10
N ASN A 67 13.43 3.48 -2.25
CA ASN A 67 13.72 4.23 -3.47
C ASN A 67 12.80 5.46 -3.59
N LYS A 68 13.21 6.43 -4.41
CA LYS A 68 12.70 7.79 -4.72
C LYS A 68 11.19 7.97 -4.98
N TYR A 69 10.36 6.97 -4.74
CA TYR A 69 8.92 6.96 -4.99
C TYR A 69 8.09 7.18 -3.73
N ALA A 70 8.70 7.47 -2.57
CA ALA A 70 7.98 8.06 -1.45
C ALA A 70 7.31 9.34 -1.98
N PRO A 71 5.99 9.34 -2.24
CA PRO A 71 5.36 10.50 -2.84
C PRO A 71 5.49 11.64 -1.82
N ASP A 72 6.05 12.78 -2.24
CA ASP A 72 6.10 14.03 -1.44
C ASP A 72 4.71 14.52 -0.98
N GLY A 73 3.63 13.80 -1.32
CA GLY A 73 2.24 14.15 -1.09
C GLY A 73 1.41 13.06 -0.40
N LEU A 74 2.03 12.19 0.43
CA LEU A 74 1.29 11.32 1.36
C LEU A 74 0.74 12.10 2.56
N VAL A 75 -0.04 13.15 2.29
CA VAL A 75 -0.76 13.92 3.31
C VAL A 75 -1.91 13.05 3.82
N GLY A 76 -1.84 12.65 5.09
CA GLY A 76 -2.89 11.86 5.76
C GLY A 76 -2.54 10.41 6.08
N ILE A 77 -1.33 9.93 5.73
CA ILE A 77 -0.84 8.65 6.25
C ILE A 77 -0.29 8.84 7.66
N SER A 78 -0.76 8.02 8.60
CA SER A 78 -0.32 8.08 9.99
C SER A 78 1.15 7.67 10.15
N GLU A 79 1.63 6.71 9.34
CA GLU A 79 3.01 6.23 9.37
C GLU A 79 3.47 5.67 8.00
N LEU A 80 4.64 6.13 7.53
CA LEU A 80 5.32 5.64 6.33
C LEU A 80 6.55 4.83 6.74
N VAL A 81 6.60 3.57 6.34
CA VAL A 81 7.73 2.66 6.65
C VAL A 81 8.51 2.34 5.38
N LEU A 82 9.79 2.68 5.37
CA LEU A 82 10.73 2.28 4.32
C LEU A 82 11.34 0.92 4.67
N MET A 83 11.09 -0.10 3.84
CA MET A 83 11.68 -1.43 4.01
C MET A 83 12.72 -1.72 2.95
N ALA A 84 13.79 -2.45 3.30
CA ALA A 84 14.84 -2.83 2.37
C ALA A 84 14.26 -3.48 1.08
N CYS A 85 14.85 -3.19 -0.08
CA CYS A 85 14.34 -3.71 -1.37
C CYS A 85 14.15 -5.23 -1.40
N GLY A 86 14.98 -5.99 -0.67
CA GLY A 86 14.85 -7.45 -0.56
C GLY A 86 13.55 -7.94 0.11
N CYS A 87 12.83 -7.06 0.81
CA CYS A 87 11.49 -7.36 1.36
C CYS A 87 10.40 -7.39 0.28
N PHE A 88 10.67 -6.90 -0.93
CA PHE A 88 9.75 -6.84 -2.06
C PHE A 88 10.12 -7.82 -3.18
N ASP A 89 10.90 -8.86 -2.84
CA ASP A 89 11.25 -9.95 -3.74
C ASP A 89 10.07 -10.93 -3.85
N ASP A 90 9.39 -10.88 -4.99
CA ASP A 90 8.22 -11.70 -5.33
C ASP A 90 8.55 -13.20 -5.43
N THR A 91 9.83 -13.56 -5.58
CA THR A 91 10.30 -14.95 -5.56
C THR A 91 10.41 -15.54 -4.15
N LYS A 92 10.28 -14.71 -3.11
CA LYS A 92 10.38 -15.11 -1.69
C LYS A 92 9.03 -15.30 -1.01
N VAL A 93 7.92 -15.08 -1.73
CA VAL A 93 6.57 -15.27 -1.19
C VAL A 93 6.30 -16.77 -1.04
N VAL A 94 6.52 -17.31 0.16
CA VAL A 94 6.09 -18.67 0.53
C VAL A 94 4.65 -18.60 1.03
N ALA A 95 3.73 -18.30 0.12
CA ALA A 95 2.30 -18.49 0.33
C ALA A 95 1.83 -19.60 -0.60
N GLY A 96 1.19 -20.63 -0.05
CA GLY A 96 0.70 -21.76 -0.81
C GLY A 96 -0.10 -21.30 -2.03
N LYS A 97 0.46 -21.59 -3.22
CA LYS A 97 -0.14 -21.45 -4.55
C LYS A 97 -0.74 -20.07 -4.88
N HIS A 98 -0.05 -19.39 -5.79
CA HIS A 98 -0.62 -18.42 -6.74
C HIS A 98 -0.88 -17.01 -6.18
N LEU A 99 0.20 -16.29 -5.87
CA LEU A 99 0.29 -14.86 -6.18
C LEU A 99 1.34 -14.71 -7.26
N ILE A 100 0.90 -14.41 -8.48
CA ILE A 100 1.76 -13.97 -9.58
C ILE A 100 1.59 -12.45 -9.62
N LEU A 101 2.70 -11.72 -9.47
CA LEU A 101 2.82 -10.33 -9.95
C LEU A 101 3.11 -10.35 -11.46
#